data_AF-A0A094ZXF7-F1
#
_entry.id   AF-A0A094ZXF7-F1
#
_cell.length_a   1.000
_cell.length_b   1.000
_cell.length_c   1.000
_cell.angle_alpha   90.00
_cell.angle_beta   90.00
_cell.angle_gamma   90.00
#
_symmetry.space_group_name_H-M   'P 1'
#
loop_
_entity.id
_entity.type
_entity.pdbx_description
1 polymer ?
#
loop_
_entity_poly.entity_id
_entity_poly.type
_entity_poly.pdbx_seq_one_letter_code
_entity_poly.pdbx_strand_id
1 'polypeptide(L)'
;MFTHHNNLDEDKSQGDSKDSKTPNSLHLNDKLDISTNNGPHETESVDNLDNISSPTPKGDIISLADLIKNRICLTDFDPESHWHDIHNSIIEKEFAIDGHNLLICYMLNKNELKLQFEIPRFLCNEINYFIFTPNINKEKLTVDNFDLCIQYGNISGSAIQSLLGIMSSLFAPNLFTNISWPDSIRNDFSLQLQRFMSSLTDTRWKLDNKTVLYIPLGSLNVLPEIAIKDKELINRLEMIIIHWTRQIKTVLNIQNINDHSTIISPLDEIQFWHNRCDDLTGISNQLNKSIIQQIINILLIAKSTYITNFLKLADEIKWNTEQAQNNIKFLDKIKDLCLQLNELKPKDIPDKLPQLINMIRIIWTNSKYYNNNELITNLFNKLSNQIIIRCCSIISLNDIYNGKIISSIFNLNQCIYCCEQYKDIYNKLQLMHIHNSIKPWDIQKNSIFAQIDAFIQRCRDLLEIAIVLSLVGICEH
;
A
#
# COMPACT_ATOMS: atom_id res chain seq x y z
N MET A 1 15.25 -44.14 -32.46
CA MET A 1 14.74 -45.00 -33.56
C MET A 1 13.63 -44.21 -34.24
N PHE A 2 13.80 -43.99 -35.54
CA PHE A 2 12.90 -43.41 -36.53
C PHE A 2 12.52 -41.92 -36.53
N THR A 3 12.86 -41.35 -37.69
CA THR A 3 12.72 -40.03 -38.30
C THR A 3 11.45 -39.93 -39.17
N HIS A 4 11.17 -38.70 -39.64
CA HIS A 4 10.37 -38.31 -40.83
C HIS A 4 8.84 -38.19 -40.63
N HIS A 5 8.09 -37.21 -41.20
CA HIS A 5 8.27 -36.41 -42.41
C HIS A 5 7.47 -35.08 -42.40
N ASN A 6 7.81 -34.22 -43.36
CA ASN A 6 7.26 -32.89 -43.70
C ASN A 6 5.88 -32.90 -44.38
N ASN A 7 5.23 -31.73 -44.37
CA ASN A 7 4.59 -30.97 -45.49
C ASN A 7 3.33 -30.26 -44.98
N LEU A 8 3.25 -28.92 -44.98
CA LEU A 8 2.96 -28.01 -46.11
C LEU A 8 1.69 -28.38 -46.87
N ASP A 9 0.66 -27.54 -46.75
CA ASP A 9 -0.16 -27.13 -47.88
C ASP A 9 -0.75 -25.72 -47.64
N GLU A 10 -0.57 -24.89 -48.65
CA GLU A 10 -1.21 -23.61 -48.89
C GLU A 10 -2.68 -23.83 -49.30
N ASP A 11 -3.58 -22.88 -49.03
CA ASP A 11 -4.58 -22.59 -50.04
C ASP A 11 -5.11 -21.15 -49.99
N LYS A 12 -5.38 -20.64 -51.20
CA LYS A 12 -5.72 -19.26 -51.58
C LYS A 12 -7.23 -19.08 -51.72
N SER A 13 -7.72 -17.84 -51.57
CA SER A 13 -8.72 -17.16 -52.42
C SER A 13 -9.03 -15.77 -51.81
N GLN A 14 -8.79 -14.64 -52.50
CA GLN A 14 -9.66 -13.96 -53.50
C GLN A 14 -11.06 -13.65 -52.93
N GLY A 15 -11.61 -12.44 -52.95
CA GLY A 15 -11.27 -11.13 -53.49
C GLY A 15 -12.46 -10.17 -53.22
N ASP A 16 -12.26 -8.86 -53.34
CA ASP A 16 -13.11 -7.94 -54.12
C ASP A 16 -12.89 -6.46 -53.75
N SER A 17 -12.75 -5.68 -54.81
CA SER A 17 -12.66 -4.23 -54.88
C SER A 17 -14.05 -3.59 -54.84
N LYS A 18 -14.14 -2.33 -54.37
CA LYS A 18 -15.03 -1.32 -54.94
C LYS A 18 -14.64 0.10 -54.52
N ASP A 19 -14.49 0.94 -55.55
CA ASP A 19 -14.31 2.38 -55.53
C ASP A 19 -15.41 3.13 -54.78
N SER A 20 -15.08 4.30 -54.19
CA SER A 20 -15.72 5.58 -54.58
C SER A 20 -15.20 6.81 -53.79
N LYS A 21 -14.69 7.77 -54.58
CA LYS A 21 -14.99 9.21 -54.61
C LYS A 21 -14.79 10.09 -53.34
N THR A 22 -13.84 11.01 -53.48
CA THR A 22 -13.81 12.37 -52.92
C THR A 22 -15.08 13.16 -53.28
N PRO A 23 -15.49 14.18 -52.49
CA PRO A 23 -15.07 15.55 -52.82
C PRO A 23 -14.93 16.55 -51.64
N ASN A 24 -14.16 17.60 -51.95
CA ASN A 24 -14.29 19.02 -51.56
C ASN A 24 -13.90 19.55 -50.17
N SER A 25 -12.84 20.36 -50.27
CA SER A 25 -12.47 21.54 -49.49
C SER A 25 -13.60 22.55 -49.28
N LEU A 26 -13.67 23.13 -48.08
CA LEU A 26 -14.25 24.44 -47.80
C LEU A 26 -13.40 25.13 -46.71
N HIS A 27 -12.76 26.22 -47.12
CA HIS A 27 -12.21 27.29 -46.28
C HIS A 27 -13.33 27.90 -45.43
N LEU A 28 -13.02 28.31 -44.19
CA LEU A 28 -13.62 29.49 -43.58
C LEU A 28 -12.59 30.16 -42.65
N ASN A 29 -12.12 31.34 -43.07
CA ASN A 29 -11.48 32.35 -42.24
C ASN A 29 -12.60 33.15 -41.58
N ASP A 30 -12.55 33.38 -40.27
CA ASP A 30 -13.27 34.49 -39.64
C ASP A 30 -12.25 35.48 -39.05
N LYS A 31 -12.21 36.64 -39.71
CA LYS A 31 -11.63 37.89 -39.24
C LYS A 31 -12.60 38.52 -38.24
N LEU A 32 -12.08 39.02 -37.11
CA LEU A 32 -12.78 40.00 -36.30
C LEU A 32 -12.23 41.39 -36.65
N ASP A 33 -13.11 42.21 -37.22
CA ASP A 33 -12.88 43.57 -37.64
C ASP A 33 -12.78 44.53 -36.44
N ILE A 34 -11.78 45.40 -36.55
CA ILE A 34 -11.60 46.64 -35.78
C ILE A 34 -12.55 47.69 -36.39
N SER A 35 -13.31 48.40 -35.55
CA SER A 35 -13.95 49.65 -35.95
C SER A 35 -13.43 50.82 -35.10
N THR A 36 -12.93 51.81 -35.83
CA THR A 36 -12.42 53.11 -35.44
C THR A 36 -13.55 54.15 -35.33
N ASN A 37 -13.35 55.16 -34.48
CA ASN A 37 -13.72 56.59 -34.65
C ASN A 37 -13.63 57.25 -33.26
N ASN A 38 -13.19 58.49 -33.05
CA ASN A 38 -12.66 59.60 -33.85
C ASN A 38 -12.03 60.59 -32.84
N GLY A 39 -10.98 61.32 -33.25
CA GLY A 39 -10.37 62.42 -32.45
C GLY A 39 -11.29 63.65 -32.30
N PRO A 40 -10.82 64.82 -31.80
CA PRO A 40 -9.62 65.49 -32.34
C PRO A 40 -8.69 66.30 -31.37
N HIS A 41 -7.48 66.60 -31.90
CA HIS A 41 -6.65 67.84 -31.83
C HIS A 41 -6.15 68.37 -30.46
N GLU A 42 -4.82 68.38 -30.22
CA GLU A 42 -3.87 69.54 -30.32
C GLU A 42 -3.97 70.46 -29.07
N THR A 43 -2.94 70.99 -28.39
CA THR A 43 -1.54 71.34 -28.72
C THR A 43 -0.80 71.70 -27.40
N GLU A 44 0.56 71.62 -27.42
CA GLU A 44 1.53 72.51 -26.75
C GLU A 44 1.57 72.60 -25.19
N SER A 45 2.62 72.10 -24.53
CA SER A 45 3.94 72.71 -24.23
C SER A 45 4.03 73.28 -22.81
N VAL A 46 4.89 72.70 -21.97
CA VAL A 46 6.04 73.33 -21.28
C VAL A 46 5.64 74.26 -20.12
N ASP A 47 5.78 73.80 -18.87
CA ASP A 47 6.75 74.38 -17.91
C ASP A 47 6.57 73.81 -16.49
N ASN A 48 7.73 73.52 -15.86
CA ASN A 48 7.86 73.30 -14.43
C ASN A 48 7.63 74.62 -13.68
N LEU A 49 6.95 74.59 -12.53
CA LEU A 49 7.43 75.11 -11.23
C LEU A 49 6.30 75.10 -10.19
N ASP A 50 6.51 74.22 -9.21
CA ASP A 50 6.35 74.41 -7.77
C ASP A 50 5.00 74.74 -7.10
N ASN A 51 4.82 73.98 -6.01
CA ASN A 51 3.98 74.16 -4.83
C ASN A 51 2.49 73.82 -4.96
N ILE A 52 2.13 72.63 -4.46
CA ILE A 52 1.53 72.48 -3.12
C ILE A 52 1.61 71.01 -2.69
N SER A 53 2.05 70.82 -1.46
CA SER A 53 2.27 69.56 -0.76
C SER A 53 0.99 68.73 -0.63
N SER A 54 1.08 67.45 -0.97
CA SER A 54 0.21 66.41 -0.42
C SER A 54 1.06 65.20 0.00
N PRO A 55 0.78 64.58 1.14
CA PRO A 55 1.67 63.63 1.80
C PRO A 55 1.83 62.36 0.97
N THR A 56 3.07 61.91 0.79
CA THR A 56 3.36 60.56 0.32
C THR A 56 2.85 59.55 1.35
N PRO A 57 2.13 58.49 0.93
CA PRO A 57 1.88 57.35 1.79
C PRO A 57 3.24 56.71 2.13
N LYS A 58 3.51 56.47 3.41
CA LYS A 58 4.67 55.68 3.84
C LYS A 58 4.54 54.30 3.18
N GLY A 59 5.46 53.96 2.28
CA GLY A 59 5.61 52.58 1.81
C GLY A 59 6.08 51.73 2.98
N ASP A 60 5.35 50.66 3.29
CA ASP A 60 5.73 49.71 4.32
C ASP A 60 7.10 49.09 3.97
N ILE A 61 8.08 49.27 4.86
CA ILE A 61 9.39 48.64 4.75
C ILE A 61 9.17 47.15 5.06
N ILE A 62 9.20 46.30 4.02
CA ILE A 62 9.04 44.85 4.16
C ILE A 62 10.23 44.31 4.96
N SER A 63 9.98 43.72 6.13
CA SER A 63 11.03 43.08 6.93
C SER A 63 11.34 41.66 6.43
N LEU A 64 12.48 41.11 6.86
CA LEU A 64 12.83 39.72 6.58
C LEU A 64 11.84 38.75 7.23
N ALA A 65 11.36 39.11 8.42
CA ALA A 65 10.32 38.37 9.13
C ALA A 65 9.01 38.31 8.32
N ASP A 66 8.62 39.41 7.68
CA ASP A 66 7.42 39.44 6.82
C ASP A 66 7.57 38.55 5.59
N LEU A 67 8.77 38.50 4.98
CA LEU A 67 9.04 37.64 3.83
C LEU A 67 8.89 36.14 4.16
N ILE A 68 9.36 35.73 5.34
CA ILE A 68 9.23 34.36 5.83
C ILE A 68 7.78 34.08 6.24
N LYS A 69 7.17 34.98 7.03
CA LYS A 69 5.78 34.88 7.49
C LYS A 69 4.81 34.64 6.33
N ASN A 70 4.96 35.38 5.24
CA ASN A 70 4.09 35.27 4.06
C ASN A 70 4.31 34.00 3.21
N ARG A 71 5.38 33.23 3.48
CA ARG A 71 5.72 31.98 2.76
C ARG A 71 5.50 30.72 3.59
N ILE A 72 5.04 30.86 4.83
CA ILE A 72 4.65 29.71 5.67
C ILE A 72 3.33 29.16 5.15
N CYS A 73 3.38 27.95 4.60
CA CYS A 73 2.23 27.20 4.13
C CYS A 73 2.00 26.01 5.07
N LEU A 74 1.40 26.26 6.23
CA LEU A 74 0.94 25.24 7.18
C LEU A 74 -0.57 25.34 7.31
N THR A 75 -1.26 24.20 7.33
CA THR A 75 -2.74 24.14 7.31
C THR A 75 -3.41 24.89 8.46
N ASP A 76 -2.83 24.81 9.67
CA ASP A 76 -3.38 25.44 10.88
C ASP A 76 -2.77 26.84 11.16
N PHE A 77 -1.97 27.38 10.24
CA PHE A 77 -1.28 28.65 10.46
C PHE A 77 -2.11 29.84 9.95
N ASP A 78 -2.61 30.61 10.90
CA ASP A 78 -3.07 31.99 10.70
C ASP A 78 -1.96 33.00 11.11
N PRO A 79 -1.47 33.84 10.18
CA PRO A 79 -0.44 34.85 10.46
C PRO A 79 -0.84 35.93 11.47
N GLU A 80 -2.13 36.19 11.69
CA GLU A 80 -2.58 37.20 12.66
C GLU A 80 -2.60 36.65 14.08
N SER A 81 -3.04 35.40 14.27
CA SER A 81 -3.19 34.81 15.60
C SER A 81 -1.94 34.09 16.11
N HIS A 82 -1.06 33.62 15.22
CA HIS A 82 0.05 32.76 15.62
C HIS A 82 1.43 33.42 15.53
N TRP A 83 1.55 34.54 14.81
CA TRP A 83 2.82 35.24 14.67
C TRP A 83 3.00 36.31 15.76
N HIS A 84 4.12 36.27 16.48
CA HIS A 84 4.42 37.13 17.63
C HIS A 84 5.82 37.73 17.49
N ASP A 85 6.13 38.78 18.26
CA ASP A 85 7.42 39.48 18.21
C ASP A 85 8.65 38.58 18.49
N ILE A 86 8.45 37.49 19.23
CA ILE A 86 9.48 36.48 19.47
C ILE A 86 9.94 35.89 18.13
N HIS A 87 9.03 35.64 17.19
CA HIS A 87 9.35 35.10 15.87
C HIS A 87 10.15 36.11 15.04
N ASN A 88 9.81 37.40 15.11
CA ASN A 88 10.60 38.47 14.45
C ASN A 88 12.05 38.45 14.95
N SER A 89 12.25 38.35 16.27
CA SER A 89 13.58 38.29 16.87
C SER A 89 14.36 37.04 16.44
N ILE A 90 13.71 35.88 16.35
CA ILE A 90 14.35 34.63 15.89
C ILE A 90 14.80 34.78 14.44
N ILE A 91 13.98 35.36 13.56
CA ILE A 91 14.35 35.56 12.15
C ILE A 91 15.50 36.56 12.00
N GLU A 92 15.37 37.74 12.60
CA GLU A 92 16.30 38.84 12.34
C GLU A 92 17.63 38.69 13.09
N LYS A 93 17.63 38.08 14.27
CA LYS A 93 18.85 37.90 15.08
C LYS A 93 19.46 36.52 14.90
N GLU A 94 18.67 35.47 15.03
CA GLU A 94 19.23 34.11 15.04
C GLU A 94 19.38 33.59 13.60
N PHE A 95 18.34 33.65 12.76
CA PHE A 95 18.42 33.11 11.41
C PHE A 95 19.31 33.95 10.47
N ALA A 96 19.12 35.27 10.42
CA ALA A 96 19.83 36.14 9.49
C ALA A 96 21.28 36.47 9.89
N ILE A 97 21.56 36.58 11.19
CA ILE A 97 22.87 37.04 11.70
C ILE A 97 23.74 35.89 12.21
N ASP A 98 23.19 34.93 12.96
CA ASP A 98 23.97 33.82 13.54
C ASP A 98 24.31 32.72 12.52
N GLY A 99 23.78 32.81 11.29
CA GLY A 99 24.21 32.01 10.15
C GLY A 99 23.68 30.58 10.16
N HIS A 100 22.49 30.35 10.72
CA HIS A 100 21.81 29.06 10.61
C HIS A 100 21.40 28.77 9.15
N ASN A 101 21.77 27.60 8.64
CA ASN A 101 21.45 27.22 7.25
C ASN A 101 20.03 26.67 7.08
N LEU A 102 19.34 26.36 8.16
CA LEU A 102 18.04 25.70 8.13
C LEU A 102 17.15 26.33 9.19
N LEU A 103 15.96 26.74 8.78
CA LEU A 103 14.86 27.13 9.65
C LEU A 103 13.67 26.23 9.36
N ILE A 104 13.05 25.71 10.41
CA ILE A 104 11.90 24.83 10.37
C ILE A 104 10.76 25.48 11.17
N CYS A 105 9.60 25.55 10.53
CA CYS A 105 8.36 26.06 11.08
C CYS A 105 7.34 24.93 11.15
N TYR A 106 6.73 24.70 12.32
CA TYR A 106 5.65 23.74 12.50
C TYR A 106 4.68 24.17 13.61
N MET A 107 3.49 23.59 13.62
CA MET A 107 2.47 23.82 14.64
C MET A 107 2.53 22.74 15.73
N LEU A 108 2.57 23.14 17.00
CA LEU A 108 2.57 22.24 18.16
C LEU A 108 1.23 22.33 18.93
N ASN A 109 0.70 21.19 19.36
CA ASN A 109 -0.40 21.06 20.33
C ASN A 109 -1.56 22.08 20.20
N LYS A 110 -2.25 22.09 19.05
CA LYS A 110 -3.44 22.94 18.79
C LYS A 110 -3.16 24.45 18.95
N ASN A 111 -2.34 25.00 18.05
CA ASN A 111 -2.21 26.43 17.71
C ASN A 111 -0.97 27.19 18.22
N GLU A 112 0.15 26.53 18.56
CA GLU A 112 1.41 27.27 18.76
C GLU A 112 2.36 27.09 17.57
N LEU A 113 2.77 28.18 16.92
CA LEU A 113 3.84 28.17 15.92
C LEU A 113 5.20 28.06 16.60
N LYS A 114 6.02 27.10 16.19
CA LYS A 114 7.41 26.96 16.62
C LYS A 114 8.36 27.15 15.45
N LEU A 115 9.39 27.96 15.69
CA LEU A 115 10.55 28.15 14.81
C LEU A 115 11.76 27.47 15.45
N GLN A 116 12.41 26.57 14.73
CA GLN A 116 13.60 25.83 15.19
C GLN A 116 14.62 25.68 14.07
N PHE A 117 15.89 25.49 14.42
CA PHE A 117 16.99 25.28 13.47
C PHE A 117 17.40 23.81 13.31
N GLU A 118 16.76 22.91 14.06
CA GLU A 118 16.96 21.47 13.99
C GLU A 118 15.66 20.76 13.56
N ILE A 119 15.80 19.59 12.93
CA ILE A 119 14.67 18.75 12.57
C ILE A 119 14.03 18.20 13.86
N PRO A 120 12.71 18.37 14.06
CA PRO A 120 12.03 17.82 15.22
C PRO A 120 12.23 16.31 15.35
N ARG A 121 12.55 15.85 16.57
CA ARG A 121 12.75 14.40 16.87
C ARG A 121 11.44 13.67 17.17
N PHE A 122 10.31 14.31 16.92
CA PHE A 122 8.97 13.77 17.11
C PHE A 122 8.16 13.90 15.82
N LEU A 123 7.05 13.16 15.72
CA LEU A 123 6.22 13.14 14.53
C LEU A 123 5.52 14.49 14.33
N CYS A 124 5.87 15.20 13.27
CA CYS A 124 5.15 16.40 12.81
C CYS A 124 4.42 16.06 11.52
N ASN A 125 3.14 16.45 11.43
CA ASN A 125 2.34 16.20 10.23
C ASN A 125 2.72 17.14 9.08
N GLU A 126 3.10 18.37 9.39
CA GLU A 126 3.49 19.38 8.41
C GLU A 126 4.70 20.16 8.93
N ILE A 127 5.66 20.36 8.03
CA ILE A 127 6.87 21.15 8.28
C ILE A 127 7.07 22.08 7.10
N ASN A 128 7.09 23.37 7.36
CA ASN A 128 7.56 24.35 6.40
C ASN A 128 9.03 24.62 6.68
N TYR A 129 9.89 24.54 5.67
CA TYR A 129 11.33 24.71 5.82
C TYR A 129 11.84 25.87 4.98
N PHE A 130 12.90 26.51 5.47
CA PHE A 130 13.69 27.52 4.76
C PHE A 130 15.15 27.11 4.87
N ILE A 131 15.80 26.87 3.74
CA ILE A 131 17.21 26.53 3.63
C ILE A 131 17.94 27.74 3.07
N PHE A 132 18.84 28.28 3.87
CA PHE A 132 19.75 29.34 3.46
C PHE A 132 20.95 28.73 2.75
N THR A 133 21.07 29.05 1.45
CA THR A 133 22.17 28.66 0.59
C THR A 133 23.00 29.90 0.30
N PRO A 134 24.08 30.15 1.07
CA PRO A 134 24.85 31.37 0.92
C PRO A 134 25.49 31.43 -0.47
N ASN A 135 25.50 32.63 -1.05
CA ASN A 135 26.20 32.86 -2.32
C ASN A 135 27.72 32.71 -2.13
N ILE A 136 28.50 32.67 -3.22
CA ILE A 136 29.96 32.44 -3.21
C ILE A 136 30.71 33.36 -2.22
N ASN A 137 30.17 34.57 -1.98
CA ASN A 137 30.74 35.58 -1.09
C ASN A 137 30.37 35.44 0.40
N LYS A 138 29.53 34.46 0.79
CA LYS A 138 29.00 34.28 2.16
C LYS A 138 28.39 35.56 2.76
N GLU A 139 27.67 36.31 1.95
CA GLU A 139 26.96 37.51 2.40
C GLU A 139 25.83 37.13 3.37
N LYS A 140 25.55 37.99 4.35
CA LYS A 140 24.44 37.81 5.29
C LYS A 140 23.11 37.92 4.56
N LEU A 141 22.08 37.27 5.10
CA LEU A 141 20.73 37.34 4.56
C LEU A 141 20.16 38.75 4.73
N THR A 142 19.73 39.36 3.64
CA THR A 142 19.08 40.67 3.56
C THR A 142 17.76 40.54 2.81
N VAL A 143 16.92 41.58 2.87
CA VAL A 143 15.66 41.64 2.13
C VAL A 143 15.91 41.50 0.62
N ASP A 144 16.98 42.12 0.11
CA ASP A 144 17.30 42.16 -1.32
C ASP A 144 17.80 40.81 -1.87
N ASN A 145 18.50 40.02 -1.06
CA ASN A 145 19.06 38.72 -1.49
C ASN A 145 18.20 37.52 -1.11
N PHE A 146 17.05 37.73 -0.46
CA PHE A 146 16.19 36.67 0.07
C PHE A 146 15.83 35.62 -0.99
N ASP A 147 15.26 36.04 -2.12
CA ASP A 147 14.79 35.10 -3.16
C ASP A 147 15.93 34.37 -3.88
N LEU A 148 17.17 34.87 -3.79
CA LEU A 148 18.36 34.22 -4.37
C LEU A 148 19.00 33.21 -3.40
N CYS A 149 18.93 33.50 -2.10
CA CYS A 149 19.62 32.72 -1.08
C CYS A 149 18.72 31.75 -0.31
N ILE A 150 17.40 31.92 -0.35
CA ILE A 150 16.46 31.09 0.42
C ILE A 150 15.69 30.15 -0.49
N GLN A 151 15.87 28.85 -0.25
CA GLN A 151 14.99 27.81 -0.77
C GLN A 151 13.98 27.45 0.30
N TYR A 152 12.70 27.47 -0.02
CA TYR A 152 11.64 27.13 0.93
C TYR A 152 10.67 26.11 0.35
N GLY A 153 10.01 25.39 1.24
CA GLY A 153 9.06 24.37 0.84
C GLY A 153 8.27 23.83 2.02
N ASN A 154 7.26 23.01 1.70
CA ASN A 154 6.43 22.34 2.68
C ASN A 154 6.56 20.82 2.56
N ILE A 155 6.71 20.15 3.69
CA ILE A 155 6.71 18.70 3.82
C ILE A 155 5.43 18.34 4.57
N SER A 156 4.43 17.86 3.83
CA SER A 156 3.16 17.37 4.38
C SER A 156 3.14 15.84 4.40
N GLY A 157 2.74 15.26 5.53
CA GLY A 157 2.62 13.82 5.73
C GLY A 157 3.96 13.13 5.98
N SER A 158 4.10 11.88 5.51
CA SER A 158 5.38 11.16 5.67
C SER A 158 6.46 11.74 4.76
N ALA A 159 7.67 11.93 5.28
CA ALA A 159 8.79 12.51 4.51
C ALA A 159 9.06 11.76 3.20
N ILE A 160 8.88 10.44 3.19
CA ILE A 160 9.03 9.59 1.99
C ILE A 160 7.92 9.88 0.96
N GLN A 161 6.69 10.16 1.39
CA GLN A 161 5.61 10.56 0.50
C GLN A 161 5.89 11.90 -0.15
N SER A 162 6.29 12.89 0.64
CA SER A 162 6.61 14.23 0.12
C SER A 162 7.79 14.16 -0.84
N LEU A 163 8.84 13.40 -0.52
CA LEU A 163 9.98 13.18 -1.41
C LEU A 163 9.56 12.51 -2.73
N LEU A 164 8.74 11.47 -2.69
CA LEU A 164 8.22 10.82 -3.90
C LEU A 164 7.39 11.79 -4.75
N GLY A 165 6.53 12.58 -4.11
CA GLY A 165 5.73 13.62 -4.76
C GLY A 165 6.60 14.66 -5.47
N ILE A 166 7.55 15.27 -4.77
CA ILE A 166 8.44 16.29 -5.33
C ILE A 166 9.31 15.72 -6.46
N MET A 167 9.88 14.53 -6.26
CA MET A 167 10.72 13.90 -7.27
C MET A 167 9.93 13.51 -8.53
N SER A 168 8.71 12.99 -8.38
CA SER A 168 7.88 12.58 -9.52
C SER A 168 7.24 13.75 -10.28
N SER A 169 6.92 14.85 -9.60
CA SER A 169 6.19 15.98 -10.19
C SER A 169 7.09 17.09 -10.72
N LEU A 170 8.21 17.36 -10.04
CA LEU A 170 9.08 18.50 -10.36
C LEU A 170 10.43 18.06 -10.91
N PHE A 171 11.20 17.29 -10.15
CA PHE A 171 12.59 17.03 -10.52
C PHE A 171 12.73 16.03 -11.68
N ALA A 172 12.08 14.88 -11.60
CA ALA A 172 12.26 13.84 -12.61
C ALA A 172 11.80 14.29 -14.00
N PRO A 173 10.61 14.91 -14.19
CA PRO A 173 10.21 15.42 -15.50
C PRO A 173 11.22 16.41 -16.08
N ASN A 174 11.66 17.40 -15.29
CA ASN A 174 12.61 18.41 -15.75
C ASN A 174 13.96 17.80 -16.15
N LEU A 175 14.45 16.81 -15.39
CA LEU A 175 15.71 16.12 -15.68
C LEU A 175 15.61 15.26 -16.94
N PHE A 176 14.47 14.60 -17.19
CA PHE A 176 14.26 13.83 -18.41
C PHE A 176 14.07 14.70 -19.66
N THR A 177 13.55 15.93 -19.51
CA THR A 177 13.41 16.88 -20.63
C THR A 177 14.68 17.65 -20.95
N ASN A 178 15.72 17.57 -20.12
CA ASN A 178 16.91 18.39 -20.29
C ASN A 178 17.80 17.86 -21.43
N ILE A 179 17.97 18.69 -22.48
CA ILE A 179 18.77 18.38 -23.68
C ILE A 179 20.19 18.99 -23.58
N SER A 180 20.47 19.83 -22.57
CA SER A 180 21.76 20.53 -22.46
C SER A 180 22.95 19.61 -22.18
N TRP A 181 22.70 18.41 -21.65
CA TRP A 181 23.76 17.48 -21.29
C TRP A 181 24.16 16.57 -22.45
N PRO A 182 25.45 16.21 -22.56
CA PRO A 182 25.89 15.16 -23.47
C PRO A 182 25.11 13.86 -23.26
N ASP A 183 24.83 13.14 -24.34
CA ASP A 183 24.02 11.93 -24.31
C ASP A 183 24.54 10.92 -23.28
N SER A 184 25.86 10.67 -23.22
CA SER A 184 26.47 9.75 -22.26
C SER A 184 26.11 10.07 -20.80
N ILE A 185 26.18 11.35 -20.40
CA ILE A 185 25.87 11.80 -19.04
C ILE A 185 24.36 11.72 -18.79
N ARG A 186 23.56 12.19 -19.76
CA ARG A 186 22.09 12.15 -19.66
C ARG A 186 21.60 10.72 -19.47
N ASN A 187 22.18 9.75 -20.17
CA ASN A 187 21.76 8.36 -20.16
C ASN A 187 22.16 7.66 -18.85
N ASP A 188 23.40 7.86 -18.38
CA ASP A 188 23.83 7.30 -17.10
C ASP A 188 23.03 7.90 -15.93
N PHE A 189 22.86 9.22 -15.91
CA PHE A 189 22.06 9.87 -14.88
C PHE A 189 20.59 9.45 -14.91
N SER A 190 19.98 9.33 -16.11
CA SER A 190 18.61 8.85 -16.28
C SER A 190 18.41 7.45 -15.71
N LEU A 191 19.41 6.57 -15.91
CA LEU A 191 19.38 5.22 -15.35
C LEU A 191 19.42 5.25 -13.81
N GLN A 192 20.32 6.04 -13.22
CA GLN A 192 20.39 6.16 -11.75
C GLN A 192 19.12 6.77 -11.17
N LEU A 193 18.57 7.80 -11.82
CA LEU A 193 17.31 8.43 -11.41
C LEU A 193 16.16 7.43 -11.44
N GLN A 194 16.06 6.60 -12.48
CA GLN A 194 15.03 5.55 -12.54
C GLN A 194 15.20 4.52 -11.43
N ARG A 195 16.43 4.08 -11.13
CA ARG A 195 16.69 3.16 -10.02
C ARG A 195 16.30 3.77 -8.67
N PHE A 196 16.62 5.05 -8.47
CA PHE A 196 16.22 5.79 -7.28
C PHE A 196 14.70 5.89 -7.17
N MET A 197 14.02 6.29 -8.25
CA MET A 197 12.55 6.41 -8.27
C MET A 197 11.84 5.08 -8.04
N SER A 198 12.35 3.98 -8.61
CA SER A 198 11.88 2.61 -8.31
C SER A 198 12.01 2.29 -6.82
N SER A 199 13.21 2.49 -6.24
CA SER A 199 13.44 2.22 -4.81
C SER A 199 12.61 3.09 -3.88
N LEU A 200 12.40 4.36 -4.25
CA LEU A 200 11.60 5.31 -3.47
C LEU A 200 10.11 4.95 -3.52
N THR A 201 9.62 4.55 -4.70
CA THR A 201 8.25 4.05 -4.88
C THR A 201 8.02 2.81 -4.01
N ASP A 202 8.94 1.84 -4.07
CA ASP A 202 8.86 0.61 -3.28
C ASP A 202 8.83 0.92 -1.78
N THR A 203 9.74 1.77 -1.32
CA THR A 203 9.82 2.14 0.09
C THR A 203 8.53 2.83 0.56
N ARG A 204 7.99 3.76 -0.24
CA ARG A 204 6.75 4.47 0.09
C ARG A 204 5.57 3.52 0.23
N TRP A 205 5.38 2.62 -0.73
CA TRP A 205 4.20 1.75 -0.76
C TRP A 205 4.33 0.55 0.16
N LYS A 206 5.56 0.10 0.44
CA LYS A 206 5.81 -0.91 1.46
C LYS A 206 5.42 -0.45 2.86
N LEU A 207 5.53 0.85 3.17
CA LEU A 207 5.02 1.40 4.44
C LEU A 207 3.50 1.28 4.58
N ASP A 208 2.76 1.25 3.46
CA ASP A 208 1.32 1.07 3.43
C ASP A 208 0.92 -0.40 3.20
N ASN A 209 1.86 -1.34 3.29
CA ASN A 209 1.68 -2.75 2.94
C ASN A 209 1.12 -2.97 1.53
N LYS A 210 1.51 -2.15 0.56
CA LYS A 210 1.08 -2.26 -0.84
C LYS A 210 2.26 -2.44 -1.77
N THR A 211 2.04 -3.15 -2.86
CA THR A 211 3.01 -3.27 -3.95
C THR A 211 2.56 -2.41 -5.13
N VAL A 212 3.37 -1.43 -5.50
CA VAL A 212 3.11 -0.56 -6.66
C VAL A 212 4.29 -0.60 -7.61
N LEU A 213 4.02 -0.99 -8.85
CA LEU A 213 5.01 -1.05 -9.91
C LEU A 213 5.35 0.38 -10.34
N TYR A 214 6.61 0.78 -10.12
CA TYR A 214 7.11 2.07 -10.60
C TYR A 214 7.01 2.15 -12.13
N ILE A 215 6.46 3.25 -12.63
CA ILE A 215 6.37 3.55 -14.05
C ILE A 215 7.34 4.67 -14.37
N PRO A 216 8.30 4.49 -15.29
CA PRO A 216 9.20 5.56 -15.72
C PRO A 216 8.44 6.73 -16.34
N LEU A 217 8.80 7.93 -15.89
CA LEU A 217 8.35 9.18 -16.51
C LEU A 217 9.08 9.36 -17.86
N GLY A 218 8.36 9.87 -18.86
CA GLY A 218 8.94 10.27 -20.15
C GLY A 218 9.16 9.17 -21.21
N SER A 219 8.80 7.90 -20.96
CA SER A 219 9.07 6.80 -21.91
C SER A 219 7.88 6.38 -22.81
N LEU A 220 6.75 7.10 -22.82
CA LEU A 220 5.46 6.53 -23.26
C LEU A 220 4.62 7.35 -24.24
N ASN A 221 5.12 8.48 -24.74
CA ASN A 221 4.46 9.19 -25.85
C ASN A 221 5.08 8.85 -27.22
N VAL A 222 5.80 7.73 -27.31
CA VAL A 222 6.54 7.32 -28.51
C VAL A 222 5.91 6.04 -29.05
N LEU A 223 5.60 6.02 -30.35
CA LEU A 223 5.11 4.83 -31.03
C LEU A 223 6.12 3.68 -30.88
N PRO A 224 5.68 2.43 -30.64
CA PRO A 224 6.59 1.29 -30.43
C PRO A 224 7.66 1.14 -31.52
N GLU A 225 7.29 1.41 -32.77
CA GLU A 225 8.15 1.35 -33.96
C GLU A 225 9.33 2.33 -33.92
N ILE A 226 9.15 3.48 -33.25
CA ILE A 226 10.19 4.49 -33.06
C ILE A 226 11.04 4.13 -31.84
N ALA A 227 10.41 3.63 -30.78
CA ALA A 227 11.07 3.25 -29.53
C ALA A 227 12.13 2.14 -29.72
N ILE A 228 11.91 1.19 -30.63
CA ILE A 228 12.85 0.06 -30.86
C ILE A 228 14.18 0.53 -31.47
N LYS A 229 14.20 1.68 -32.16
CA LYS A 229 15.43 2.23 -32.75
C LYS A 229 16.35 2.83 -31.68
N ASP A 230 15.80 3.16 -30.51
CA ASP A 230 16.54 3.68 -29.37
C ASP A 230 16.97 2.54 -28.44
N LYS A 231 18.21 2.09 -28.61
CA LYS A 231 18.80 1.02 -27.78
C LYS A 231 18.86 1.39 -26.30
N GLU A 232 18.99 2.67 -25.97
CA GLU A 232 19.11 3.12 -24.59
C GLU A 232 17.75 3.14 -23.90
N LEU A 233 16.69 3.54 -24.61
CA LEU A 233 15.32 3.35 -24.15
C LEU A 233 15.01 1.88 -23.90
N ILE A 234 15.37 0.97 -24.81
CA ILE A 234 15.17 -0.48 -24.62
C ILE A 234 15.90 -0.95 -23.35
N ASN A 235 17.18 -0.63 -23.19
CA ASN A 235 17.95 -1.00 -21.99
C ASN A 235 17.29 -0.50 -20.70
N ARG A 236 16.76 0.72 -20.68
CA ARG A 236 16.04 1.27 -19.51
C ARG A 236 14.75 0.50 -19.24
N LEU A 237 13.96 0.20 -20.27
CA LEU A 237 12.73 -0.59 -20.12
C LEU A 237 13.02 -2.02 -19.64
N GLU A 238 14.11 -2.64 -20.11
CA GLU A 238 14.55 -3.94 -19.61
C GLU A 238 14.89 -3.92 -18.12
N MET A 239 15.59 -2.88 -17.64
CA MET A 239 15.87 -2.71 -16.22
C MET A 239 14.59 -2.61 -15.38
N ILE A 240 13.56 -1.95 -15.90
CA ILE A 240 12.26 -1.84 -15.23
C ILE A 240 11.55 -3.19 -15.19
N ILE A 241 11.54 -3.95 -16.29
CA ILE A 241 10.98 -5.31 -16.31
C ILE A 241 11.70 -6.23 -15.33
N ILE A 242 13.03 -6.16 -15.23
CA ILE A 242 13.81 -6.93 -14.25
C ILE A 242 13.41 -6.54 -12.83
N HIS A 243 13.22 -5.26 -12.57
CA HIS A 243 12.79 -4.77 -11.27
C HIS A 243 11.37 -5.24 -10.91
N TRP A 244 10.39 -5.07 -11.81
CA TRP A 244 9.03 -5.57 -11.61
C TRP A 244 8.99 -7.09 -11.43
N THR A 245 9.79 -7.83 -12.20
CA THR A 245 9.97 -9.28 -12.06
C THR A 245 10.37 -9.65 -10.63
N ARG A 246 11.30 -8.91 -10.02
CA ARG A 246 11.72 -9.14 -8.64
C ARG A 246 10.61 -8.85 -7.65
N GLN A 247 9.90 -7.72 -7.81
CA GLN A 247 8.77 -7.36 -6.95
C GLN A 247 7.65 -8.41 -6.99
N ILE A 248 7.24 -8.83 -8.19
CA ILE A 248 6.19 -9.82 -8.38
C ILE A 248 6.58 -11.16 -7.75
N LYS A 249 7.85 -11.59 -7.90
CA LYS A 249 8.36 -12.79 -7.22
C LYS A 249 8.27 -12.68 -5.70
N THR A 250 8.58 -11.52 -5.12
CA THR A 250 8.43 -11.31 -3.68
C THR A 250 6.98 -11.50 -3.24
N VAL A 251 6.02 -10.92 -3.96
CA VAL A 251 4.59 -11.02 -3.62
C VAL A 251 4.02 -12.43 -3.83
N LEU A 252 4.51 -13.17 -4.83
CA LEU A 252 4.15 -14.57 -5.02
C LEU A 252 4.76 -15.44 -3.90
N ASN A 253 6.00 -15.18 -3.48
CA ASN A 253 6.69 -15.97 -2.45
C ASN A 253 6.13 -15.81 -1.03
N ILE A 254 5.35 -14.77 -0.75
CA ILE A 254 4.61 -14.65 0.53
C ILE A 254 3.72 -15.90 0.77
N GLN A 255 3.37 -16.65 -0.28
CA GLN A 255 2.67 -17.94 -0.17
C GLN A 255 3.43 -19.04 0.57
N ASN A 256 4.77 -19.01 0.61
CA ASN A 256 5.58 -20.18 0.94
C ASN A 256 6.29 -20.13 2.30
N ILE A 257 6.28 -18.98 3.00
CA ILE A 257 7.23 -18.74 4.09
C ILE A 257 6.49 -18.45 5.40
N ASN A 258 6.42 -19.48 6.26
CA ASN A 258 6.43 -19.40 7.73
C ASN A 258 5.34 -18.65 8.52
N ASP A 259 4.39 -17.95 7.87
CA ASP A 259 3.31 -17.24 8.59
C ASP A 259 2.14 -18.14 9.04
N HIS A 260 2.13 -19.43 8.70
CA HIS A 260 1.14 -20.36 9.29
C HIS A 260 1.28 -20.50 10.81
N SER A 261 2.41 -20.08 11.40
CA SER A 261 2.60 -20.05 12.86
C SER A 261 1.78 -18.95 13.55
N THR A 262 1.44 -17.86 12.85
CA THR A 262 0.64 -16.75 13.39
C THR A 262 -0.86 -16.90 13.10
N ILE A 263 -1.21 -17.70 12.09
CA ILE A 263 -2.60 -18.00 11.72
C ILE A 263 -3.14 -19.12 12.62
N ILE A 264 -3.62 -18.74 13.80
CA ILE A 264 -4.04 -19.69 14.84
C ILE A 264 -5.54 -20.00 14.73
N SER A 265 -6.36 -19.04 14.28
CA SER A 265 -7.82 -19.17 14.22
C SER A 265 -8.38 -19.19 12.77
N PRO A 266 -9.63 -19.65 12.56
CA PRO A 266 -10.27 -19.62 11.25
C PRO A 266 -10.50 -18.19 10.72
N LEU A 267 -10.66 -17.20 11.61
CA LEU A 267 -10.79 -15.80 11.21
C LEU A 267 -9.47 -15.25 10.68
N ASP A 268 -8.33 -15.67 11.25
CA ASP A 268 -7.02 -15.28 10.75
C ASP A 268 -6.79 -15.83 9.33
N GLU A 269 -7.26 -17.06 9.05
CA GLU A 269 -7.23 -17.65 7.70
C GLU A 269 -8.09 -16.82 6.72
N ILE A 270 -9.30 -16.44 7.12
CA ILE A 270 -10.17 -15.58 6.30
C ILE A 270 -9.47 -14.24 6.00
N GLN A 271 -8.91 -13.60 7.03
CA GLN A 271 -8.22 -12.32 6.88
C GLN A 271 -6.97 -12.44 5.99
N PHE A 272 -6.22 -13.53 6.12
CA PHE A 272 -5.09 -13.83 5.25
C PHE A 272 -5.52 -13.89 3.78
N TRP A 273 -6.60 -14.60 3.47
CA TRP A 273 -7.08 -14.69 2.09
C TRP A 273 -7.60 -13.34 1.56
N HIS A 274 -8.27 -12.53 2.40
CA HIS A 274 -8.64 -11.14 2.05
C HIS A 274 -7.43 -10.30 1.69
N ASN A 275 -6.44 -10.19 2.58
CA ASN A 275 -5.21 -9.43 2.33
C ASN A 275 -4.50 -9.92 1.05
N ARG A 276 -4.41 -11.24 0.88
CA ARG A 276 -3.79 -11.86 -0.30
C ARG A 276 -4.52 -11.50 -1.59
N CYS A 277 -5.85 -11.51 -1.58
CA CYS A 277 -6.66 -11.14 -2.73
C CYS A 277 -6.52 -9.65 -3.07
N ASP A 278 -6.49 -8.79 -2.07
CA ASP A 278 -6.32 -7.35 -2.25
C ASP A 278 -4.96 -7.03 -2.88
N ASP A 279 -3.88 -7.64 -2.38
CA ASP A 279 -2.52 -7.49 -2.92
C ASP A 279 -2.44 -7.96 -4.37
N LEU A 280 -2.94 -9.16 -4.65
CA LEU A 280 -2.91 -9.77 -5.99
C LEU A 280 -3.77 -8.99 -7.00
N THR A 281 -4.97 -8.61 -6.58
CA THR A 281 -5.88 -7.81 -7.40
C THR A 281 -5.27 -6.44 -7.68
N GLY A 282 -4.62 -5.82 -6.69
CA GLY A 282 -3.89 -4.56 -6.83
C GLY A 282 -2.80 -4.63 -7.89
N ILE A 283 -2.00 -5.70 -7.91
CA ILE A 283 -0.95 -5.90 -8.92
C ILE A 283 -1.55 -6.27 -10.28
N SER A 284 -2.54 -7.16 -10.32
CA SER A 284 -3.24 -7.57 -11.55
C SER A 284 -3.83 -6.35 -12.28
N ASN A 285 -4.48 -5.46 -11.54
CA ASN A 285 -5.01 -4.20 -12.09
C ASN A 285 -3.91 -3.28 -12.61
N GLN A 286 -2.77 -3.20 -11.93
CA GLN A 286 -1.63 -2.44 -12.42
C GLN A 286 -1.08 -3.00 -13.73
N LEU A 287 -0.91 -4.32 -13.82
CA LEU A 287 -0.44 -5.00 -15.03
C LEU A 287 -1.35 -4.72 -16.24
N ASN A 288 -2.65 -4.53 -16.02
CA ASN A 288 -3.60 -4.20 -17.08
C ASN A 288 -3.61 -2.71 -17.49
N LYS A 289 -2.82 -1.84 -16.84
CA LYS A 289 -2.72 -0.42 -17.23
C LYS A 289 -2.14 -0.31 -18.64
N SER A 290 -2.75 0.56 -19.47
CA SER A 290 -2.34 0.79 -20.86
C SER A 290 -0.84 1.05 -21.01
N ILE A 291 -0.27 1.86 -20.12
CA ILE A 291 1.16 2.17 -20.08
C ILE A 291 2.04 0.92 -19.89
N ILE A 292 1.68 0.00 -18.99
CA ILE A 292 2.43 -1.24 -18.77
C ILE A 292 2.32 -2.14 -20.01
N GLN A 293 1.12 -2.22 -20.61
CA GLN A 293 0.91 -2.97 -21.85
C GLN A 293 1.73 -2.41 -23.01
N GLN A 294 1.89 -1.08 -23.10
CA GLN A 294 2.77 -0.46 -24.09
C GLN A 294 4.24 -0.85 -23.89
N ILE A 295 4.74 -0.83 -22.66
CA ILE A 295 6.13 -1.26 -22.34
C ILE A 295 6.34 -2.73 -22.72
N ILE A 296 5.37 -3.60 -22.36
CA ILE A 296 5.40 -5.01 -22.73
C ILE A 296 5.47 -5.16 -24.25
N ASN A 297 4.64 -4.44 -25.00
CA ASN A 297 4.62 -4.51 -26.46
C ASN A 297 5.95 -4.05 -27.08
N ILE A 298 6.50 -2.93 -26.62
CA ILE A 298 7.82 -2.44 -27.07
C ILE A 298 8.89 -3.51 -26.90
N LEU A 299 8.97 -4.14 -25.72
CA LEU A 299 9.98 -5.14 -25.40
C LEU A 299 9.75 -6.49 -26.11
N LEU A 300 8.50 -6.83 -26.43
CA LEU A 300 8.17 -7.97 -27.27
C LEU A 300 8.68 -7.78 -28.70
N ILE A 301 8.42 -6.62 -29.31
CA ILE A 301 8.90 -6.33 -30.66
C ILE A 301 10.42 -6.22 -30.69
N ALA A 302 11.03 -5.65 -29.65
CA ALA A 302 12.49 -5.60 -29.48
C ALA A 302 13.13 -6.96 -29.18
N LYS A 303 12.34 -8.04 -28.99
CA LYS A 303 12.80 -9.40 -28.67
C LYS A 303 13.69 -9.48 -27.42
N SER A 304 13.34 -8.72 -26.38
CA SER A 304 14.04 -8.75 -25.10
C SER A 304 14.04 -10.16 -24.50
N THR A 305 15.15 -10.59 -23.91
CA THR A 305 15.24 -11.90 -23.23
C THR A 305 14.53 -11.90 -21.87
N TYR A 306 14.33 -10.73 -21.26
CA TYR A 306 13.74 -10.58 -19.93
C TYR A 306 12.21 -10.67 -19.94
N ILE A 307 11.57 -10.32 -21.06
CA ILE A 307 10.10 -10.19 -21.13
C ILE A 307 9.40 -11.54 -20.94
N THR A 308 9.98 -12.63 -21.40
CA THR A 308 9.40 -13.97 -21.32
C THR A 308 9.17 -14.42 -19.87
N ASN A 309 10.14 -14.17 -18.99
CA ASN A 309 9.99 -14.51 -17.58
C ASN A 309 8.96 -13.60 -16.88
N PHE A 310 8.91 -12.33 -17.25
CA PHE A 310 7.94 -11.39 -16.71
C PHE A 310 6.50 -11.78 -17.07
N LEU A 311 6.24 -12.15 -18.33
CA LEU A 311 4.91 -12.57 -18.78
C LEU A 311 4.41 -13.81 -18.03
N LYS A 312 5.29 -14.80 -17.81
CA LYS A 312 4.95 -15.98 -17.00
C LYS A 312 4.48 -15.58 -15.60
N LEU A 313 5.21 -14.69 -14.93
CA LEU A 313 4.84 -14.21 -13.59
C LEU A 313 3.57 -13.36 -13.61
N ALA A 314 3.33 -12.59 -14.67
CA ALA A 314 2.09 -11.82 -14.83
C ALA A 314 0.87 -12.75 -14.98
N ASP A 315 1.02 -13.85 -15.71
CA ASP A 315 -0.02 -14.88 -15.83
C ASP A 315 -0.21 -15.64 -14.50
N GLU A 316 0.87 -15.94 -13.78
CA GLU A 316 0.79 -16.49 -12.42
C GLU A 316 0.04 -15.55 -11.48
N ILE A 317 0.26 -14.23 -11.54
CA ILE A 317 -0.50 -13.25 -10.74
C ILE A 317 -1.99 -13.32 -11.07
N LYS A 318 -2.36 -13.35 -12.36
CA LYS A 318 -3.77 -13.46 -12.77
C LYS A 318 -4.41 -14.75 -12.26
N TRP A 319 -3.71 -15.87 -12.43
CA TRP A 319 -4.18 -17.18 -11.95
C TRP A 319 -4.35 -17.17 -10.43
N ASN A 320 -3.36 -16.72 -9.67
CA ASN A 320 -3.41 -16.62 -8.21
C ASN A 320 -4.50 -15.64 -7.74
N THR A 321 -4.78 -14.58 -8.50
CA THR A 321 -5.88 -13.65 -8.20
C THR A 321 -7.23 -14.38 -8.29
N GLU A 322 -7.45 -15.17 -9.35
CA GLU A 322 -8.65 -16.00 -9.50
C GLU A 322 -8.78 -17.01 -8.35
N GLN A 323 -7.66 -17.65 -7.95
CA GLN A 323 -7.63 -18.55 -6.78
C GLN A 323 -8.12 -17.84 -5.52
N ALA A 324 -7.50 -16.71 -5.19
CA ALA A 324 -7.76 -15.98 -3.96
C ALA A 324 -9.21 -15.46 -3.90
N GLN A 325 -9.72 -14.92 -5.00
CA GLN A 325 -11.11 -14.48 -5.12
C GLN A 325 -12.10 -15.64 -4.92
N ASN A 326 -11.82 -16.83 -5.45
CA ASN A 326 -12.67 -17.99 -5.22
C ASN A 326 -12.63 -18.42 -3.76
N ASN A 327 -11.43 -18.50 -3.17
CA ASN A 327 -11.24 -18.94 -1.79
C ASN A 327 -12.00 -18.05 -0.81
N ILE A 328 -11.91 -16.72 -0.97
CA ILE A 328 -12.69 -15.76 -0.17
C ILE A 328 -14.20 -16.03 -0.28
N LYS A 329 -14.74 -16.21 -1.50
CA LYS A 329 -16.18 -16.47 -1.70
C LYS A 329 -16.68 -17.67 -0.90
N PHE A 330 -15.82 -18.65 -0.61
CA PHE A 330 -16.17 -19.81 0.21
C PHE A 330 -15.90 -19.58 1.69
N LEU A 331 -14.74 -19.01 2.04
CA LEU A 331 -14.34 -18.75 3.42
C LEU A 331 -15.22 -17.70 4.10
N ASP A 332 -15.70 -16.68 3.37
CA ASP A 332 -16.63 -15.69 3.91
C ASP A 332 -17.95 -16.33 4.37
N LYS A 333 -18.34 -17.48 3.81
CA LYS A 333 -19.57 -18.19 4.22
C LYS A 333 -19.51 -18.73 5.65
N ILE A 334 -18.32 -18.90 6.22
CA ILE A 334 -18.14 -19.32 7.61
C ILE A 334 -17.76 -18.17 8.54
N LYS A 335 -17.52 -16.96 8.02
CA LYS A 335 -17.05 -15.82 8.80
C LYS A 335 -17.94 -15.50 10.00
N ASP A 336 -19.25 -15.36 9.77
CA ASP A 336 -20.21 -15.04 10.83
C ASP A 336 -20.30 -16.15 11.88
N LEU A 337 -20.20 -17.41 11.47
CA LEU A 337 -20.19 -18.55 12.39
C LEU A 337 -18.92 -18.56 13.26
N CYS A 338 -17.77 -18.20 12.68
CA CYS A 338 -16.52 -18.06 13.41
C CYS A 338 -16.54 -16.85 14.37
N LEU A 339 -17.14 -15.73 13.97
CA LEU A 339 -17.35 -14.58 14.87
C LEU A 339 -18.25 -14.95 16.07
N GLN A 340 -19.36 -15.64 15.81
CA GLN A 340 -20.23 -16.15 16.89
C GLN A 340 -19.46 -17.09 17.82
N LEU A 341 -18.68 -18.04 17.26
CA LEU A 341 -17.87 -18.97 18.04
C LEU A 341 -16.91 -18.24 19.00
N ASN A 342 -16.37 -17.09 18.59
CA ASN A 342 -15.46 -16.29 19.40
C ASN A 342 -16.11 -15.66 20.64
N GLU A 343 -17.43 -15.58 20.69
CA GLU A 343 -18.17 -14.98 21.80
C GLU A 343 -18.77 -16.04 22.74
N LEU A 344 -18.95 -17.28 22.25
CA LEU A 344 -19.60 -18.35 23.01
C LEU A 344 -18.76 -18.85 24.18
N LYS A 345 -19.46 -19.30 25.24
CA LYS A 345 -18.87 -20.07 26.32
C LYS A 345 -18.78 -21.54 25.91
N PRO A 346 -17.83 -22.33 26.45
CA PRO A 346 -17.65 -23.74 26.07
C PRO A 346 -18.93 -24.58 26.09
N LYS A 347 -19.84 -24.34 27.03
CA LYS A 347 -21.13 -25.05 27.13
C LYS A 347 -22.03 -24.87 25.89
N ASP A 348 -21.94 -23.72 25.21
CA ASP A 348 -22.82 -23.32 24.11
C ASP A 348 -22.18 -23.58 22.74
N ILE A 349 -20.88 -23.90 22.70
CA ILE A 349 -20.14 -24.20 21.46
C ILE A 349 -20.70 -25.45 20.75
N PRO A 350 -20.97 -26.58 21.43
CA PRO A 350 -21.46 -27.80 20.77
C PRO A 350 -22.68 -27.59 19.88
N ASP A 351 -23.60 -26.70 20.25
CA ASP A 351 -24.82 -26.42 19.49
C ASP A 351 -24.54 -25.76 18.12
N LYS A 352 -23.42 -25.05 17.98
CA LYS A 352 -23.02 -24.38 16.73
C LYS A 352 -22.11 -25.21 15.84
N LEU A 353 -21.42 -26.19 16.40
CA LEU A 353 -20.47 -27.03 15.66
C LEU A 353 -21.08 -27.79 14.47
N PRO A 354 -22.30 -28.35 14.53
CA PRO A 354 -22.88 -29.06 13.40
C PRO A 354 -23.02 -28.17 12.16
N GLN A 355 -23.48 -26.93 12.36
CA GLN A 355 -23.62 -25.96 11.29
C GLN A 355 -22.25 -25.58 10.71
N LEU A 356 -21.28 -25.27 11.57
CA LEU A 356 -19.95 -24.85 11.14
C LEU A 356 -19.19 -25.95 10.40
N ILE A 357 -19.17 -27.17 10.93
CA ILE A 357 -18.51 -28.33 10.29
C ILE A 357 -19.19 -28.66 8.97
N ASN A 358 -20.53 -28.58 8.89
CA ASN A 358 -21.23 -28.79 7.63
C ASN A 358 -20.91 -27.69 6.60
N MET A 359 -20.71 -26.44 7.02
CA MET A 359 -20.24 -25.39 6.11
C MET A 359 -18.81 -25.66 5.61
N ILE A 360 -17.89 -26.11 6.47
CA ILE A 360 -16.55 -26.54 6.06
C ILE A 360 -16.65 -27.72 5.06
N ARG A 361 -17.57 -28.67 5.29
CA ARG A 361 -17.87 -29.76 4.34
C ARG A 361 -18.39 -29.23 3.00
N ILE A 362 -19.22 -28.19 2.98
CA ILE A 362 -19.69 -27.54 1.74
C ILE A 362 -18.52 -26.88 1.00
N ILE A 363 -17.59 -26.25 1.72
CA ILE A 363 -16.36 -25.71 1.14
C ILE A 363 -15.53 -26.84 0.52
N TRP A 364 -15.32 -27.95 1.26
CA TRP A 364 -14.63 -29.15 0.78
C TRP A 364 -15.16 -29.66 -0.56
N THR A 365 -16.48 -29.74 -0.71
CA THR A 365 -17.10 -30.33 -1.90
C THR A 365 -17.22 -29.37 -3.07
N ASN A 366 -17.39 -28.07 -2.82
CA ASN A 366 -17.79 -27.12 -3.86
C ASN A 366 -16.73 -26.08 -4.21
N SER A 367 -15.72 -25.86 -3.36
CA SER A 367 -14.66 -24.93 -3.71
C SER A 367 -13.83 -25.48 -4.85
N LYS A 368 -13.46 -24.62 -5.80
CA LYS A 368 -12.61 -24.99 -6.94
C LYS A 368 -11.14 -25.12 -6.53
N TYR A 369 -10.74 -24.32 -5.54
CA TYR A 369 -9.33 -24.10 -5.19
C TYR A 369 -9.03 -24.29 -3.70
N TYR A 370 -10.03 -24.11 -2.82
CA TYR A 370 -9.94 -24.37 -1.37
C TYR A 370 -10.51 -25.75 -1.03
N ASN A 371 -9.97 -26.82 -1.62
CA ASN A 371 -10.60 -28.13 -1.57
C ASN A 371 -9.62 -29.31 -1.48
N ASN A 372 -8.36 -29.04 -1.14
CA ASN A 372 -7.31 -30.05 -0.96
C ASN A 372 -7.19 -30.47 0.52
N ASN A 373 -6.71 -31.70 0.75
CA ASN A 373 -6.67 -32.32 2.08
C ASN A 373 -5.93 -31.44 3.10
N GLU A 374 -4.83 -30.82 2.70
CA GLU A 374 -3.97 -30.01 3.58
C GLU A 374 -4.69 -28.74 4.05
N LEU A 375 -5.27 -27.96 3.14
CA LEU A 375 -5.99 -26.72 3.46
C LEU A 375 -7.15 -26.98 4.41
N ILE A 376 -7.88 -28.07 4.20
CA ILE A 376 -9.09 -28.35 4.98
C ILE A 376 -8.73 -28.98 6.31
N THR A 377 -7.69 -29.82 6.36
CA THR A 377 -7.08 -30.26 7.63
C THR A 377 -6.61 -29.05 8.44
N ASN A 378 -5.94 -28.09 7.81
CA ASN A 378 -5.47 -26.86 8.46
C ASN A 378 -6.61 -25.98 8.96
N LEU A 379 -7.71 -25.88 8.21
CA LEU A 379 -8.91 -25.16 8.66
C LEU A 379 -9.54 -25.81 9.89
N PHE A 380 -9.60 -27.16 9.93
CA PHE A 380 -10.03 -27.89 11.11
C PHE A 380 -9.06 -27.75 12.29
N ASN A 381 -7.75 -27.72 12.06
CA ASN A 381 -6.75 -27.44 13.10
C ASN A 381 -6.97 -26.06 13.72
N LYS A 382 -7.25 -25.05 12.89
CA LYS A 382 -7.57 -23.69 13.35
C LYS A 382 -8.89 -23.66 14.14
N LEU A 383 -9.89 -24.43 13.70
CA LEU A 383 -11.12 -24.60 14.47
C LEU A 383 -10.86 -25.24 15.84
N SER A 384 -10.06 -26.32 15.88
CA SER A 384 -9.63 -26.96 17.13
C SER A 384 -8.93 -25.97 18.07
N ASN A 385 -8.00 -25.17 17.54
CA ASN A 385 -7.33 -24.11 18.30
C ASN A 385 -8.32 -23.10 18.87
N GLN A 386 -9.29 -22.66 18.06
CA GLN A 386 -10.28 -21.69 18.51
C GLN A 386 -11.14 -22.24 19.66
N ILE A 387 -11.55 -23.52 19.58
CA ILE A 387 -12.27 -24.19 20.66
C ILE A 387 -11.41 -24.22 21.95
N ILE A 388 -10.13 -24.57 21.84
CA ILE A 388 -9.19 -24.57 22.98
C ILE A 388 -9.07 -23.18 23.58
N ILE A 389 -8.93 -22.13 22.76
CA ILE A 389 -8.86 -20.73 23.23
C ILE A 389 -10.11 -20.36 24.03
N ARG A 390 -11.30 -20.74 23.54
CA ARG A 390 -12.57 -20.51 24.26
C ARG A 390 -12.64 -21.28 25.57
N CYS A 391 -12.20 -22.54 25.59
CA CYS A 391 -12.11 -23.33 26.82
C CYS A 391 -11.14 -22.71 27.85
N CYS A 392 -9.95 -22.28 27.41
CA CYS A 392 -8.98 -21.62 28.28
C CYS A 392 -9.52 -20.31 28.89
N SER A 393 -10.40 -19.59 28.20
CA SER A 393 -10.96 -18.32 28.69
C SER A 393 -11.78 -18.43 29.98
N ILE A 394 -12.27 -19.63 30.33
CA ILE A 394 -13.04 -19.88 31.56
C ILE A 394 -12.25 -20.65 32.63
N ILE A 395 -11.03 -21.08 32.32
CA ILE A 395 -10.16 -21.79 33.26
C ILE A 395 -9.29 -20.76 33.99
N SER A 396 -9.36 -20.76 35.32
CA SER A 396 -8.61 -19.84 36.18
C SER A 396 -7.76 -20.62 37.17
N LEU A 397 -6.44 -20.61 36.98
CA LEU A 397 -5.50 -21.28 37.89
C LEU A 397 -5.53 -20.64 39.29
N ASN A 398 -5.67 -19.31 39.35
CA ASN A 398 -5.76 -18.60 40.63
C ASN A 398 -6.99 -19.03 41.43
N ASP A 399 -8.13 -19.27 40.78
CA ASP A 399 -9.33 -19.76 41.47
C ASP A 399 -9.15 -21.18 42.01
N ILE A 400 -8.38 -22.03 41.31
CA ILE A 400 -8.00 -23.37 41.79
C ILE A 400 -7.13 -23.25 43.04
N TYR A 401 -6.07 -22.43 43.00
CA TYR A 401 -5.15 -22.25 44.13
C TYR A 401 -5.77 -21.53 45.33
N ASN A 402 -6.73 -20.63 45.11
CA ASN A 402 -7.42 -19.88 46.16
C ASN A 402 -8.64 -20.63 46.74
N GLY A 403 -8.78 -21.93 46.48
CA GLY A 403 -9.82 -22.77 47.07
C GLY A 403 -11.23 -22.66 46.45
N LYS A 404 -11.41 -21.95 45.33
CA LYS A 404 -12.68 -21.96 44.57
C LYS A 404 -12.80 -23.20 43.70
N ILE A 405 -12.79 -24.36 44.36
CA ILE A 405 -12.62 -25.66 43.71
C ILE A 405 -13.89 -26.08 42.96
N ILE A 406 -15.08 -25.82 43.50
CA ILE A 406 -16.36 -26.24 42.88
C ILE A 406 -16.56 -25.60 41.49
N SER A 407 -16.35 -24.28 41.38
CA SER A 407 -16.46 -23.57 40.09
C SER A 407 -15.40 -24.02 39.10
N SER A 408 -14.19 -24.32 39.59
CA SER A 408 -13.08 -24.77 38.75
C SER A 408 -13.32 -26.18 38.19
N ILE A 409 -13.79 -27.11 39.01
CA ILE A 409 -14.19 -28.47 38.58
C ILE A 409 -15.35 -28.38 37.56
N PHE A 410 -16.34 -27.52 37.81
CA PHE A 410 -17.43 -27.32 36.85
C PHE A 410 -16.92 -26.82 35.49
N ASN A 411 -16.07 -25.79 35.47
CA ASN A 411 -15.50 -25.24 34.24
C ASN A 411 -14.62 -26.25 33.49
N LEU A 412 -13.79 -27.03 34.19
CA LEU A 412 -12.96 -28.08 33.59
C LEU A 412 -13.81 -29.17 32.93
N ASN A 413 -14.86 -29.64 33.61
CA ASN A 413 -15.79 -30.62 33.04
C ASN A 413 -16.53 -30.07 31.81
N GLN A 414 -16.93 -28.80 31.81
CA GLN A 414 -17.54 -28.14 30.65
C GLN A 414 -16.58 -28.08 29.45
N CYS A 415 -15.29 -27.76 29.69
CA CYS A 415 -14.27 -27.76 28.64
C CYS A 415 -14.03 -29.17 28.06
N ILE A 416 -13.91 -30.19 28.92
CA ILE A 416 -13.77 -31.59 28.49
C ILE A 416 -14.98 -32.02 27.66
N TYR A 417 -16.19 -31.75 28.15
CA TYR A 417 -17.43 -32.06 27.45
C TYR A 417 -17.49 -31.38 26.07
N CYS A 418 -17.17 -30.09 25.99
CA CYS A 418 -17.13 -29.35 24.72
C CYS A 418 -16.19 -30.00 23.70
N CYS A 419 -14.98 -30.37 24.13
CA CYS A 419 -13.98 -30.98 23.25
C CYS A 419 -14.37 -32.40 22.79
N GLU A 420 -14.96 -33.23 23.67
CA GLU A 420 -15.46 -34.55 23.29
C GLU A 420 -16.68 -34.45 22.35
N GLN A 421 -17.59 -33.50 22.60
CA GLN A 421 -18.71 -33.24 21.68
C GLN A 421 -18.24 -32.80 20.30
N TYR A 422 -17.19 -31.98 20.21
CA TYR A 422 -16.59 -31.62 18.92
C TYR A 422 -16.13 -32.85 18.13
N LYS A 423 -15.41 -33.77 18.78
CA LYS A 423 -14.96 -35.03 18.17
C LYS A 423 -16.14 -35.89 17.71
N ASP A 424 -17.16 -36.04 18.54
CA ASP A 424 -18.37 -36.82 18.23
C ASP A 424 -19.14 -36.24 17.04
N ILE A 425 -19.36 -34.93 17.02
CA ILE A 425 -20.08 -34.23 15.96
C ILE A 425 -19.30 -34.34 14.64
N TYR A 426 -17.99 -34.13 14.67
CA TYR A 426 -17.13 -34.30 13.50
C TYR A 426 -17.22 -35.73 12.95
N ASN A 427 -17.08 -36.75 13.81
CA ASN A 427 -17.13 -38.14 13.38
C ASN A 427 -18.49 -38.51 12.78
N LYS A 428 -19.60 -38.06 13.39
CA LYS A 428 -20.95 -38.24 12.82
C LYS A 428 -21.09 -37.61 11.45
N LEU A 429 -20.66 -36.36 11.28
CA LEU A 429 -20.74 -35.65 10.00
C LEU A 429 -19.85 -36.26 8.92
N GLN A 430 -18.67 -36.78 9.30
CA GLN A 430 -17.82 -37.52 8.39
C GLN A 430 -18.49 -38.81 7.91
N LEU A 431 -19.08 -39.61 8.81
CA LEU A 431 -19.79 -40.83 8.42
C LEU A 431 -20.93 -40.49 7.45
N MET A 432 -21.70 -39.45 7.76
CA MET A 432 -22.75 -38.94 6.87
C MET A 432 -22.21 -38.50 5.51
N HIS A 433 -21.01 -37.89 5.47
CA HIS A 433 -20.36 -37.52 4.22
C HIS A 433 -19.97 -38.75 3.38
N ILE A 434 -19.31 -39.74 4.01
CA ILE A 434 -18.87 -40.96 3.34
C ILE A 434 -20.06 -41.70 2.70
N HIS A 435 -21.22 -41.70 3.34
CA HIS A 435 -22.42 -42.34 2.79
C HIS A 435 -23.11 -41.56 1.68
N ASN A 436 -23.05 -40.22 1.70
CA ASN A 436 -23.90 -39.36 0.87
C ASN A 436 -23.14 -38.51 -0.16
N SER A 437 -21.81 -38.60 -0.20
CA SER A 437 -20.94 -37.79 -1.08
C SER A 437 -20.08 -38.68 -1.97
N ILE A 438 -19.92 -38.26 -3.21
CA ILE A 438 -19.01 -38.91 -4.18
C ILE A 438 -17.56 -38.52 -3.89
N LYS A 439 -17.33 -37.32 -3.34
CA LYS A 439 -15.98 -36.87 -2.98
C LYS A 439 -15.52 -37.61 -1.71
N PRO A 440 -14.34 -38.24 -1.69
CA PRO A 440 -13.85 -38.93 -0.50
C PRO A 440 -13.50 -37.94 0.63
N TRP A 441 -13.60 -38.42 1.87
CA TRP A 441 -13.24 -37.65 3.07
C TRP A 441 -11.85 -38.07 3.57
N ASP A 442 -10.82 -37.66 2.84
CA ASP A 442 -9.41 -38.04 3.07
C ASP A 442 -8.68 -37.06 4.00
N ILE A 443 -9.37 -36.60 5.04
CA ILE A 443 -8.87 -35.60 5.98
C ILE A 443 -8.14 -36.29 7.14
N GLN A 444 -6.97 -35.77 7.50
CA GLN A 444 -6.09 -36.36 8.52
C GLN A 444 -6.62 -36.11 9.94
N LYS A 445 -7.56 -36.94 10.40
CA LYS A 445 -8.17 -36.83 11.74
C LYS A 445 -7.16 -36.70 12.88
N ASN A 446 -6.08 -37.48 12.83
CA ASN A 446 -5.07 -37.51 13.88
C ASN A 446 -4.39 -36.15 14.05
N SER A 447 -4.18 -35.42 12.94
CA SER A 447 -3.65 -34.06 12.97
C SER A 447 -4.61 -33.09 13.66
N ILE A 448 -5.91 -33.20 13.36
CA ILE A 448 -6.99 -32.35 13.91
C ILE A 448 -7.17 -32.52 15.41
N PHE A 449 -7.12 -33.77 15.88
CA PHE A 449 -7.47 -34.09 17.25
C PHE A 449 -6.27 -34.19 18.20
N ALA A 450 -5.03 -34.30 17.71
CA ALA A 450 -3.85 -34.37 18.57
C ALA A 450 -3.80 -33.24 19.64
N GLN A 451 -4.07 -32.01 19.23
CA GLN A 451 -4.09 -30.86 20.15
C GLN A 451 -5.30 -30.86 21.09
N ILE A 452 -6.45 -31.33 20.61
CA ILE A 452 -7.68 -31.47 21.41
C ILE A 452 -7.49 -32.54 22.48
N ASP A 453 -6.98 -33.72 22.11
CA ASP A 453 -6.74 -34.83 23.03
C ASP A 453 -5.70 -34.45 24.10
N ALA A 454 -4.61 -33.77 23.70
CA ALA A 454 -3.64 -33.24 24.64
C ALA A 454 -4.23 -32.16 25.57
N PHE A 455 -5.18 -31.36 25.09
CA PHE A 455 -5.90 -30.38 25.92
C PHE A 455 -6.87 -31.06 26.90
N ILE A 456 -7.64 -32.07 26.45
CA ILE A 456 -8.52 -32.87 27.29
C ILE A 456 -7.73 -33.52 28.42
N GLN A 457 -6.57 -34.13 28.11
CA GLN A 457 -5.74 -34.76 29.12
C GLN A 457 -5.26 -33.75 30.17
N ARG A 458 -4.76 -32.60 29.75
CA ARG A 458 -4.36 -31.51 30.68
C ARG A 458 -5.53 -31.04 31.56
N CYS A 459 -6.75 -31.00 31.04
CA CYS A 459 -7.93 -30.66 31.84
C CYS A 459 -8.26 -31.75 32.86
N ARG A 460 -8.09 -33.04 32.52
CA ARG A 460 -8.28 -34.16 33.45
C ARG A 460 -7.24 -34.13 34.57
N ASP A 461 -5.97 -33.89 34.24
CA ASP A 461 -4.89 -33.77 35.22
C ASP A 461 -5.17 -32.61 36.20
N LEU A 462 -5.60 -31.44 35.69
CA LEU A 462 -6.00 -30.30 36.53
C LEU A 462 -7.23 -30.60 37.40
N LEU A 463 -8.18 -31.39 36.88
CA LEU A 463 -9.37 -31.78 37.62
C LEU A 463 -9.02 -32.70 38.79
N GLU A 464 -8.10 -33.65 38.60
CA GLU A 464 -7.57 -34.49 39.68
C GLU A 464 -6.89 -33.65 40.77
N ILE A 465 -6.05 -32.68 40.39
CA ILE A 465 -5.41 -31.76 41.34
C ILE A 465 -6.45 -30.97 42.13
N ALA A 466 -7.49 -30.44 41.47
CA ALA A 466 -8.54 -29.68 42.12
C ALA A 466 -9.32 -30.55 43.15
N ILE A 467 -9.59 -31.82 42.82
CA ILE A 467 -10.24 -32.77 43.74
C ILE A 467 -9.35 -33.10 44.93
N VAL A 468 -8.05 -33.31 44.73
CA VAL A 468 -7.12 -33.57 45.84
C VAL A 468 -7.06 -32.37 46.78
N LEU A 469 -7.00 -31.15 46.24
CA LEU A 469 -7.00 -29.92 47.02
C LEU A 469 -8.29 -29.72 47.83
N SER A 470 -9.47 -30.12 47.32
CA SER A 470 -10.70 -30.05 48.14
C SER A 470 -10.66 -31.02 49.30
N LEU A 471 -10.14 -32.23 49.11
CA LEU A 471 -10.03 -33.21 50.18
C LEU A 471 -9.03 -32.75 51.26
N VAL A 472 -7.91 -32.15 50.88
CA VAL A 472 -6.92 -31.63 51.83
C VAL A 472 -7.44 -30.39 52.58
N GLY A 473 -8.07 -29.44 51.89
CA GLY A 473 -8.65 -28.25 52.51
C GLY A 473 -9.81 -28.53 53.47
N ILE A 474 -10.51 -29.66 53.28
CA ILE A 474 -11.53 -30.15 54.23
C ILE A 474 -10.88 -30.77 55.48
N CYS A 475 -9.63 -31.25 55.40
CA CYS A 475 -8.93 -31.85 56.54
C CYS A 475 -8.20 -30.83 57.45
N GLU A 476 -7.99 -29.59 56.99
CA GLU A 476 -7.35 -28.51 57.77
C GLU A 476 -8.36 -27.61 58.52
N HIS A 477 -9.66 -27.83 58.33
CA HIS A 477 -10.76 -27.18 59.05
C HIS A 477 -11.57 -28.21 59.84
#